data_AF-A0A6N9SWB1-F1
#
_entry.id   AF-A0A6N9SWB1-F1
#
_cell.length_a   1.000
_cell.length_b   1.000
_cell.length_c   1.000
_cell.angle_alpha   90.00
_cell.angle_beta   90.00
_cell.angle_gamma   90.00
#
_symmetry.space_group_name_H-M   'P 1'
#
loop_
_entity.id
_entity.type
_entity.pdbx_description
1 polymer ?
#
loop_
_entity_poly.entity_id
_entity_poly.type
_entity_poly.pdbx_seq_one_letter_code
_entity_poly.pdbx_strand_id
1 'polypeptide(L)'
;MAAILRDHGIEAHDLSGLEATLTGWVETGPYSARQSLESLFGLVGAVAHVEDGTLVVRSLDRLRAEGTITAFVDEDDKPFVELRRAEAAETVDAVALSFLDPWRDYQPGSAEAMRASVPAPRRRLVSFPAVLDEGEASAFAAAMLADGGTVTEVADFAVPASDLTPSVGDVLALEGRSGDWLVTRIETGLSSRVSTRRLPMRGAGSGGSGTIPDLGSGRPKLASRPFVAFLDLPLPPGEAGFAGARIAVSASPFAGYEVSSLSEDGTLKTRTRVARPGTLGRLTAALRPGPEGRIDPANAITIALPRGALASISPASMLAGGNLCAVQCDDGGFEVLQFERAEEIASGEFRLSRLLRAQGGTEDAMAAGASVGALFVLLDGAAASLGIEAAEVGRSIEFRVQPYGRSRDDASVVAQSHALGTRSVRPLSPVHLTARFAADGAVELGWVRRTRSGGDNWAAVEVPLGEEAERYRAVIDDGTGTTAVFETAEPRIAISASEQAARFGGLPAVFEVSVAQVSPVWGAGTPRRATFSRPS
;
A
#
# COMPACT_ATOMS: atom_id res chain seq x y z
N MET A 1 -37.02 -7.82 15.44
CA MET A 1 -37.77 -7.49 16.68
C MET A 1 -39.24 -7.90 16.63
N ALA A 2 -40.05 -7.45 15.66
CA ALA A 2 -41.47 -7.87 15.54
C ALA A 2 -41.65 -9.40 15.44
N ALA A 3 -40.75 -10.12 14.77
CA ALA A 3 -40.76 -11.58 14.73
C ALA A 3 -40.62 -12.20 16.13
N ILE A 4 -39.59 -11.79 16.90
CA ILE A 4 -39.36 -12.23 18.28
C ILE A 4 -40.59 -11.96 19.17
N LEU A 5 -41.17 -10.75 19.09
CA LEU A 5 -42.35 -10.40 19.87
C LEU A 5 -43.56 -11.30 19.55
N ARG A 6 -43.82 -11.55 18.25
CA ARG A 6 -44.89 -12.45 17.80
C ARG A 6 -44.66 -13.90 18.22
N ASP A 7 -43.43 -14.39 18.12
CA ASP A 7 -43.08 -15.76 18.52
C ASP A 7 -43.30 -16.00 20.03
N HIS A 8 -43.23 -14.93 20.83
CA HIS A 8 -43.54 -14.94 22.26
C HIS A 8 -44.98 -14.48 22.60
N GLY A 9 -45.85 -14.29 21.61
CA GLY A 9 -47.27 -13.95 21.82
C GLY A 9 -47.55 -12.48 22.19
N ILE A 10 -46.62 -11.57 21.90
CA ILE A 10 -46.77 -10.13 22.17
C ILE A 10 -47.18 -9.41 20.88
N GLU A 11 -48.47 -9.18 20.72
CA GLU A 11 -49.03 -8.55 19.51
C GLU A 11 -49.07 -7.01 19.60
N ALA A 12 -49.18 -6.45 20.82
CA ALA A 12 -49.26 -5.00 21.03
C ALA A 12 -47.86 -4.36 21.07
N HIS A 13 -47.34 -3.97 19.91
CA HIS A 13 -46.05 -3.28 19.79
C HIS A 13 -46.01 -2.22 18.69
N ASP A 14 -45.24 -1.16 18.92
CA ASP A 14 -44.90 -0.14 17.93
C ASP A 14 -43.38 -0.06 17.79
N LEU A 15 -42.89 -0.36 16.59
CA LEU A 15 -41.47 -0.30 16.21
C LEU A 15 -41.20 0.77 15.15
N SER A 16 -42.18 1.62 14.82
CA SER A 16 -42.07 2.63 13.76
C SER A 16 -41.02 3.70 14.07
N GLY A 17 -40.72 3.94 15.35
CA GLY A 17 -39.68 4.86 15.81
C GLY A 17 -38.26 4.28 15.79
N LEU A 18 -38.07 3.05 15.31
CA LEU A 18 -36.77 2.41 15.21
C LEU A 18 -36.18 2.58 13.80
N GLU A 19 -35.08 3.31 13.71
CA GLU A 19 -34.24 3.40 12.51
C GLU A 19 -32.93 2.64 12.76
N ALA A 20 -32.91 1.37 12.39
CA ALA A 20 -31.72 0.54 12.41
C ALA A 20 -31.83 -0.54 11.34
N THR A 21 -30.70 -0.86 10.69
CA THR A 21 -30.62 -2.00 9.78
C THR A 21 -29.69 -3.04 10.40
N LEU A 22 -30.10 -4.31 10.31
CA LEU A 22 -29.32 -5.45 10.77
C LEU A 22 -29.38 -6.52 9.70
N THR A 23 -28.22 -6.94 9.20
CA THR A 23 -28.11 -7.94 8.13
C THR A 23 -28.70 -9.29 8.54
N GLY A 24 -28.49 -9.74 9.78
CA GLY A 24 -29.18 -10.91 10.31
C GLY A 24 -29.03 -11.10 11.82
N TRP A 25 -29.89 -11.95 12.37
CA TRP A 25 -29.89 -12.31 13.79
C TRP A 25 -30.22 -13.79 13.90
N VAL A 26 -29.45 -14.52 14.70
CA VAL A 26 -29.61 -15.96 14.86
C VAL A 26 -29.75 -16.24 16.35
N GLU A 27 -30.76 -16.98 16.78
CA GLU A 27 -30.85 -17.44 18.17
C GLU A 27 -30.76 -18.95 18.23
N THR A 28 -29.78 -19.46 18.98
CA THR A 28 -29.57 -20.90 19.18
C THR A 28 -29.78 -21.24 20.65
N GLY A 29 -31.03 -21.26 21.10
CA GLY A 29 -31.37 -21.68 22.46
C GLY A 29 -32.72 -21.14 22.95
N PRO A 30 -33.19 -21.61 24.13
CA PRO A 30 -34.38 -21.05 24.76
C PRO A 30 -34.05 -19.68 25.38
N TYR A 31 -34.39 -18.61 24.67
CA TYR A 31 -34.33 -17.24 25.18
C TYR A 31 -35.73 -16.74 25.52
N SER A 32 -35.84 -15.84 26.50
CA SER A 32 -37.05 -15.04 26.70
C SER A 32 -37.05 -13.86 25.73
N ALA A 33 -38.23 -13.39 25.32
CA ALA A 33 -38.36 -12.17 24.49
C ALA A 33 -37.54 -11.00 25.05
N ARG A 34 -37.52 -10.84 26.38
CA ARG A 34 -36.76 -9.82 27.08
C ARG A 34 -35.25 -9.93 26.78
N GLN A 35 -34.65 -11.11 26.95
CA GLN A 35 -33.21 -11.31 26.75
C GLN A 35 -32.77 -11.01 25.31
N SER A 36 -33.57 -11.47 24.34
CA SER A 36 -33.36 -11.22 22.92
C SER A 36 -33.43 -9.74 22.59
N LEU A 37 -34.47 -9.05 23.08
CA LEU A 37 -34.69 -7.63 22.82
C LEU A 37 -33.67 -6.74 23.53
N GLU A 38 -33.30 -7.03 24.78
CA GLU A 38 -32.26 -6.28 25.50
C GLU A 38 -30.92 -6.33 24.76
N SER A 39 -30.57 -7.50 24.21
CA SER A 39 -29.35 -7.66 23.40
C SER A 39 -29.42 -6.83 22.12
N LEU A 40 -30.56 -6.86 21.43
CA LEU A 40 -30.76 -6.06 20.23
C LEU A 40 -30.76 -4.56 20.53
N PHE A 41 -31.40 -4.11 21.62
CA PHE A 41 -31.41 -2.71 22.03
C PHE A 41 -30.01 -2.19 22.33
N GLY A 42 -29.18 -3.01 22.99
CA GLY A 42 -27.78 -2.68 23.22
C GLY A 42 -26.94 -2.60 21.94
N LEU A 43 -27.25 -3.43 20.93
CA LEU A 43 -26.55 -3.41 19.63
C LEU A 43 -26.95 -2.19 18.79
N VAL A 44 -28.24 -1.95 18.60
CA VAL A 44 -28.72 -0.89 17.69
C VAL A 44 -28.89 0.48 18.35
N GLY A 45 -28.69 0.58 19.67
CA GLY A 45 -28.88 1.82 20.41
C GLY A 45 -30.35 2.24 20.49
N ALA A 46 -31.22 1.33 20.93
CA ALA A 46 -32.65 1.59 21.09
C ALA A 46 -33.09 1.58 22.55
N VAL A 47 -34.22 2.20 22.83
CA VAL A 47 -34.91 2.11 24.12
C VAL A 47 -36.36 1.71 23.90
N ALA A 48 -36.90 0.96 24.86
CA ALA A 48 -38.28 0.53 24.85
C ALA A 48 -39.00 0.97 26.13
N HIS A 49 -40.26 1.32 26.00
CA HIS A 49 -41.18 1.61 27.10
C HIS A 49 -42.56 1.08 26.76
N VAL A 50 -43.46 1.05 27.75
CA VAL A 50 -44.86 0.67 27.54
C VAL A 50 -45.72 1.93 27.61
N GLU A 51 -46.48 2.17 26.56
CA GLU A 51 -47.44 3.27 26.44
C GLU A 51 -48.81 2.67 26.12
N ASP A 52 -49.82 2.93 26.94
CA ASP A 52 -51.19 2.40 26.78
C ASP A 52 -51.27 0.88 26.47
N GLY A 53 -50.42 0.10 27.14
CA GLY A 53 -50.35 -1.36 26.95
C GLY A 53 -49.64 -1.83 25.68
N THR A 54 -49.06 -0.91 24.91
CA THR A 54 -48.26 -1.18 23.71
C THR A 54 -46.77 -1.00 24.02
N LEU A 55 -45.94 -1.96 23.60
CA LEU A 55 -44.48 -1.83 23.70
C LEU A 55 -43.98 -0.92 22.57
N VAL A 56 -43.55 0.30 22.91
CA VAL A 56 -43.03 1.29 21.98
C VAL A 56 -41.50 1.27 22.00
N VAL A 57 -40.86 1.13 20.83
CA VAL A 57 -39.41 1.13 20.68
C VAL A 57 -38.97 2.30 19.82
N ARG A 58 -37.98 3.05 20.30
CA ARG A 58 -37.43 4.22 19.59
C ARG A 58 -35.90 4.16 19.56
N SER A 59 -35.30 4.61 18.46
CA SER A 59 -33.85 4.79 18.38
C SER A 59 -33.42 5.92 19.31
N LEU A 60 -32.44 5.65 20.20
CA LEU A 60 -31.89 6.67 21.10
C LEU A 60 -31.33 7.85 20.31
N ASP A 61 -30.88 7.62 19.08
CA ASP A 61 -30.31 8.63 18.23
C ASP A 61 -31.37 9.66 17.70
N ARG A 62 -32.65 9.34 17.70
CA ARG A 62 -33.70 10.26 17.22
C ARG A 62 -34.39 11.04 18.33
N LEU A 63 -34.27 10.60 19.58
CA LEU A 63 -34.92 11.28 20.70
C LEU A 63 -34.38 12.69 20.91
N ARG A 64 -35.27 13.65 21.09
CA ARG A 64 -34.99 15.07 21.39
C ARG A 64 -35.98 15.55 22.44
N ALA A 65 -35.58 16.55 23.23
CA ALA A 65 -36.49 17.17 24.17
C ALA A 65 -37.70 17.79 23.44
N GLU A 66 -38.91 17.34 23.77
CA GLU A 66 -40.17 17.86 23.18
C GLU A 66 -40.80 18.96 24.04
N GLY A 67 -40.31 19.15 25.27
CA GLY A 67 -40.75 20.18 26.19
C GLY A 67 -39.74 20.44 27.31
N THR A 68 -39.97 21.52 28.06
CA THR A 68 -39.13 21.91 29.20
C THR A 68 -39.96 21.88 30.47
N ILE A 69 -39.46 21.21 31.51
CA ILE A 69 -40.03 21.27 32.86
C ILE A 69 -39.47 22.48 33.59
N THR A 70 -40.34 23.42 33.94
CA THR A 70 -40.03 24.67 34.65
C THR A 70 -40.66 24.75 36.04
N ALA A 71 -41.58 23.85 36.37
CA ALA A 71 -42.28 23.81 37.64
C ALA A 71 -41.95 22.51 38.38
N PHE A 72 -41.46 22.65 39.62
CA PHE A 72 -41.12 21.55 40.50
C PHE A 72 -41.92 21.68 41.80
N VAL A 73 -42.33 20.56 42.38
CA VAL A 73 -42.99 20.52 43.69
C VAL A 73 -41.95 20.70 44.78
N ASP A 74 -42.24 21.60 45.71
CA ASP A 74 -41.46 21.74 46.94
C ASP A 74 -41.82 20.60 47.89
N GLU A 75 -40.89 19.66 48.08
CA GLU A 75 -41.00 18.59 49.07
C GLU A 75 -40.13 18.98 50.27
N ASP A 76 -40.72 19.04 51.47
CA ASP A 76 -39.99 19.38 52.71
C ASP A 76 -38.68 18.56 52.83
N ASP A 77 -37.57 19.25 53.13
CA ASP A 77 -36.21 18.69 53.29
C ASP A 77 -35.60 18.00 52.05
N LYS A 78 -36.05 18.32 50.82
CA LYS A 78 -35.42 17.82 49.59
C LYS A 78 -35.15 18.92 48.55
N PRO A 79 -34.09 18.79 47.73
CA PRO A 79 -33.87 19.69 46.61
C PRO A 79 -34.94 19.47 45.52
N PHE A 80 -35.33 20.54 44.82
CA PHE A 80 -36.28 20.48 43.69
C PHE A 80 -35.88 19.46 42.61
N VAL A 81 -34.58 19.29 42.39
CA VAL A 81 -34.02 18.27 41.50
C VAL A 81 -32.82 17.62 42.19
N GLU A 82 -32.94 16.34 42.52
CA GLU A 82 -31.85 15.53 43.05
C GLU A 82 -31.06 14.94 41.88
N LEU A 83 -29.80 15.35 41.73
CA LEU A 83 -28.91 14.82 40.71
C LEU A 83 -27.97 13.78 41.31
N ARG A 84 -28.05 12.56 40.80
CA ARG A 84 -27.10 11.50 41.10
C ARG A 84 -26.23 11.26 39.89
N ARG A 85 -24.94 11.53 40.05
CA ARG A 85 -23.93 11.15 39.09
C ARG A 85 -23.40 9.78 39.50
N ALA A 86 -23.59 8.77 38.66
CA ALA A 86 -22.94 7.50 38.89
C ALA A 86 -21.41 7.71 38.87
N GLU A 87 -20.67 7.00 39.74
CA GLU A 87 -19.21 6.96 39.63
C GLU A 87 -18.85 6.60 38.17
N ALA A 88 -17.82 7.25 37.63
CA ALA A 88 -17.37 6.97 36.28
C ALA A 88 -17.12 5.46 36.19
N ALA A 89 -17.98 4.74 35.44
CA ALA A 89 -17.73 3.35 35.12
C ALA A 89 -16.30 3.27 34.59
N GLU A 90 -15.50 2.31 35.06
CA GLU A 90 -14.13 2.12 34.60
C GLU A 90 -14.10 2.25 33.08
N THR A 91 -13.57 3.37 32.60
CA THR A 91 -13.83 3.82 31.24
C THR A 91 -13.26 2.79 30.29
N VAL A 92 -14.11 2.21 29.44
CA VAL A 92 -13.67 1.27 28.42
C VAL A 92 -12.91 2.05 27.36
N ASP A 93 -11.69 1.62 27.03
CA ASP A 93 -10.85 2.30 26.04
C ASP A 93 -10.96 1.68 24.65
N ALA A 94 -11.40 0.42 24.58
CA ALA A 94 -11.67 -0.31 23.34
C ALA A 94 -12.88 -1.24 23.47
N VAL A 95 -13.72 -1.30 22.44
CA VAL A 95 -14.81 -2.27 22.31
C VAL A 95 -14.51 -3.17 21.11
N ALA A 96 -14.46 -4.48 21.34
CA ALA A 96 -14.37 -5.47 20.26
C ALA A 96 -15.69 -6.24 20.18
N LEU A 97 -16.36 -6.13 19.03
CA LEU A 97 -17.62 -6.76 18.72
C LEU A 97 -17.38 -8.00 17.87
N SER A 98 -17.78 -9.17 18.36
CA SER A 98 -17.80 -10.42 17.59
C SER A 98 -19.11 -10.56 16.82
N PHE A 99 -19.03 -11.01 15.57
CA PHE A 99 -20.17 -11.18 14.65
C PHE A 99 -19.96 -12.37 13.70
N LEU A 100 -21.01 -12.81 13.01
CA LEU A 100 -20.89 -13.77 11.91
C LEU A 100 -20.90 -13.00 10.59
N ASP A 101 -19.89 -13.21 9.76
CA ASP A 101 -19.73 -12.44 8.51
C ASP A 101 -20.45 -13.13 7.34
N PRO A 102 -21.54 -12.57 6.79
CA PRO A 102 -22.27 -13.19 5.69
C PRO A 102 -21.44 -13.27 4.40
N TRP A 103 -20.39 -12.46 4.27
CA TRP A 103 -19.49 -12.44 3.12
C TRP A 103 -18.31 -13.42 3.24
N ARG A 104 -18.15 -14.04 4.42
CA ARG A 104 -17.12 -15.06 4.72
C ARG A 104 -17.73 -16.37 5.20
N ASP A 105 -18.76 -16.85 4.50
CA ASP A 105 -19.46 -18.10 4.81
C ASP A 105 -19.94 -18.17 6.29
N TYR A 106 -20.40 -17.05 6.84
CA TYR A 106 -20.83 -16.91 8.23
C TYR A 106 -19.75 -17.27 9.26
N GLN A 107 -18.47 -17.15 8.91
CA GLN A 107 -17.38 -17.33 9.87
C GLN A 107 -17.40 -16.24 10.94
N PRO A 108 -16.99 -16.56 12.18
CA PRO A 108 -16.82 -15.55 13.23
C PRO A 108 -15.78 -14.49 12.82
N GLY A 109 -16.19 -13.23 12.85
CA GLY A 109 -15.37 -12.03 12.69
C GLY A 109 -15.35 -11.21 13.97
N SER A 110 -14.44 -10.24 14.04
CA SER A 110 -14.36 -9.27 15.14
C SER A 110 -14.01 -7.90 14.59
N ALA A 111 -14.80 -6.88 14.94
CA ALA A 111 -14.53 -5.47 14.64
C ALA A 111 -14.19 -4.74 15.93
N GLU A 112 -13.21 -3.84 15.91
CA GLU A 112 -12.73 -3.15 17.10
C GLU A 112 -12.76 -1.63 16.91
N ALA A 113 -13.29 -0.92 17.90
CA ALA A 113 -13.19 0.52 18.03
C ALA A 113 -12.40 0.87 19.29
N MET A 114 -11.49 1.86 19.21
CA MET A 114 -10.60 2.25 20.30
C MET A 114 -10.42 3.77 20.37
N ARG A 115 -10.22 4.32 21.57
CA ARG A 115 -9.85 5.74 21.76
C ARG A 115 -8.40 5.97 21.34
N ALA A 116 -8.14 7.06 20.61
CA ALA A 116 -6.78 7.45 20.27
C ALA A 116 -5.97 7.73 21.56
N SER A 117 -4.70 7.29 21.58
CA SER A 117 -3.70 7.61 22.61
C SER A 117 -3.67 6.77 23.90
N VAL A 118 -4.19 5.53 23.90
CA VAL A 118 -4.04 4.60 25.04
C VAL A 118 -3.07 3.45 24.70
N PRO A 119 -1.87 3.37 25.33
CA PRO A 119 -0.87 2.33 25.03
C PRO A 119 -1.29 0.90 25.40
N ALA A 120 -2.18 0.76 26.38
CA ALA A 120 -2.74 -0.51 26.84
C ALA A 120 -4.24 -0.32 27.14
N PRO A 121 -5.10 -0.35 26.10
CA PRO A 121 -6.52 -0.04 26.25
C PRO A 121 -7.23 -1.11 27.09
N ARG A 122 -8.07 -0.68 28.03
CA ARG A 122 -9.00 -1.59 28.72
C ARG A 122 -10.09 -2.01 27.74
N ARG A 123 -9.99 -3.24 27.25
CA ARG A 123 -10.87 -3.79 26.22
C ARG A 123 -12.10 -4.48 26.80
N ARG A 124 -13.28 -4.09 26.31
CA ARG A 124 -14.54 -4.81 26.53
C ARG A 124 -14.85 -5.68 25.32
N LEU A 125 -14.97 -6.98 25.54
CA LEU A 125 -15.41 -7.93 24.51
C LEU A 125 -16.94 -8.02 24.55
N VAL A 126 -17.57 -7.84 23.40
CA VAL A 126 -19.02 -7.96 23.24
C VAL A 126 -19.29 -9.00 22.14
N SER A 127 -20.20 -9.92 22.42
CA SER A 127 -20.61 -10.92 21.45
C SER A 127 -22.13 -10.92 21.38
N PHE A 128 -22.63 -10.69 20.17
CA PHE A 128 -24.03 -10.86 19.84
C PHE A 128 -24.15 -11.96 18.80
N PRO A 129 -25.26 -12.70 18.76
CA PRO A 129 -25.49 -13.68 17.71
C PRO A 129 -26.06 -12.97 16.46
N ALA A 130 -25.35 -11.94 16.02
CA ALA A 130 -25.68 -11.09 14.89
C ALA A 130 -24.85 -11.48 13.67
N VAL A 131 -25.49 -11.42 12.51
CA VAL A 131 -24.83 -11.49 11.21
C VAL A 131 -24.66 -10.05 10.73
N LEU A 132 -23.41 -9.63 10.53
CA LEU A 132 -23.05 -8.24 10.21
C LEU A 132 -21.94 -8.26 9.16
N ASP A 133 -21.87 -7.24 8.30
CA ASP A 133 -20.62 -6.95 7.61
C ASP A 133 -19.63 -6.18 8.51
N GLU A 134 -18.36 -6.10 8.10
CA GLU A 134 -17.31 -5.46 8.88
C GLU A 134 -17.55 -3.95 9.11
N GLY A 135 -18.15 -3.26 8.13
CA GLY A 135 -18.48 -1.85 8.24
C GLY A 135 -19.60 -1.60 9.25
N GLU A 136 -20.66 -2.39 9.20
CA GLU A 136 -21.74 -2.40 10.19
C GLU A 136 -21.18 -2.70 11.59
N ALA A 137 -20.38 -3.76 11.73
CA ALA A 137 -19.79 -4.15 13.00
C ALA A 137 -18.85 -3.07 13.57
N SER A 138 -18.06 -2.40 12.73
CA SER A 138 -17.20 -1.28 13.15
C SER A 138 -18.01 -0.07 13.61
N ALA A 139 -19.12 0.25 12.94
CA ALA A 139 -20.01 1.34 13.33
C ALA A 139 -20.67 1.07 14.68
N PHE A 140 -21.16 -0.15 14.90
CA PHE A 140 -21.72 -0.57 16.18
C PHE A 140 -20.67 -0.54 17.30
N ALA A 141 -19.47 -1.07 17.07
CA ALA A 141 -18.38 -1.03 18.05
C ALA A 141 -18.01 0.42 18.44
N ALA A 142 -17.98 1.33 17.47
CA ALA A 142 -17.72 2.75 17.72
C ALA A 142 -18.84 3.42 18.53
N ALA A 143 -20.11 3.13 18.22
CA ALA A 143 -21.26 3.63 18.97
C ALA A 143 -21.24 3.12 20.43
N MET A 144 -20.93 1.84 20.65
CA MET A 144 -20.80 1.27 21.99
C MET A 144 -19.64 1.88 22.79
N LEU A 145 -18.51 2.20 22.14
CA LEU A 145 -17.38 2.87 22.77
C LEU A 145 -17.71 4.31 23.18
N ALA A 146 -18.49 5.02 22.36
CA ALA A 146 -18.97 6.36 22.65
C ALA A 146 -19.95 6.38 23.83
N ASP A 147 -20.89 5.42 23.88
CA ASP A 147 -21.84 5.29 24.98
C ASP A 147 -21.16 4.90 26.30
N GLY A 148 -20.24 3.93 26.26
CA GLY A 148 -19.50 3.46 27.44
C GLY A 148 -18.51 4.46 28.07
N GLY A 149 -18.32 5.63 27.44
CA GLY A 149 -17.52 6.73 27.98
C GLY A 149 -18.33 7.84 28.64
N THR A 150 -19.66 7.79 28.55
CA THR A 150 -20.53 8.86 29.06
C THR A 150 -20.92 8.57 30.50
N VAL A 151 -20.60 9.50 31.40
CA VAL A 151 -21.08 9.44 32.78
C VAL A 151 -22.60 9.52 32.77
N THR A 152 -23.26 8.48 33.30
CA THR A 152 -24.72 8.45 33.40
C THR A 152 -25.14 9.35 34.56
N GLU A 153 -25.76 10.48 34.23
CA GLU A 153 -26.41 11.35 35.21
C GLU A 153 -27.89 10.99 35.28
N VAL A 154 -28.38 10.80 36.50
CA VAL A 154 -29.78 10.56 36.82
C VAL A 154 -30.31 11.79 37.55
N ALA A 155 -31.48 12.28 37.14
CA ALA A 155 -32.18 13.36 37.84
C ALA A 155 -33.53 12.83 38.34
N ASP A 156 -33.78 12.99 39.64
CA ASP A 156 -35.03 12.68 40.31
C ASP A 156 -35.69 13.99 40.76
N PHE A 157 -36.96 14.21 40.40
CA PHE A 157 -37.71 15.40 40.78
C PHE A 157 -39.22 15.10 40.89
N ALA A 158 -39.97 16.00 41.50
CA ALA A 158 -41.42 15.90 41.62
C ALA A 158 -42.10 17.03 40.84
N VAL A 159 -43.16 16.72 40.10
CA VAL A 159 -43.99 17.68 39.36
C VAL A 159 -45.44 17.64 39.87
N PRO A 160 -46.21 18.74 39.73
CA PRO A 160 -47.62 18.76 40.14
C PRO A 160 -48.41 17.65 39.44
N ALA A 161 -49.29 16.95 40.17
CA ALA A 161 -50.11 15.89 39.58
C ALA A 161 -51.12 16.41 38.53
N SER A 162 -51.35 17.72 38.46
CA SER A 162 -52.14 18.37 37.40
C SER A 162 -51.39 18.52 36.08
N ASP A 163 -50.05 18.48 36.09
CA ASP A 163 -49.19 18.57 34.91
C ASP A 163 -48.88 17.14 34.42
N LEU A 164 -49.90 16.44 33.91
CA LEU A 164 -49.84 15.06 33.41
C LEU A 164 -49.12 14.92 32.04
N THR A 165 -48.22 15.83 31.71
CA THR A 165 -47.61 15.90 30.38
C THR A 165 -46.54 14.84 30.10
N PRO A 166 -45.64 14.46 31.04
CA PRO A 166 -44.55 13.54 30.72
C PRO A 166 -44.96 12.07 30.88
N SER A 167 -44.64 11.25 29.90
CA SER A 167 -44.76 9.79 29.89
C SER A 167 -43.39 9.11 29.99
N VAL A 168 -43.37 7.85 30.43
CA VAL A 168 -42.13 7.06 30.40
C VAL A 168 -41.73 6.86 28.95
N GLY A 169 -40.49 7.19 28.60
CA GLY A 169 -40.01 7.20 27.21
C GLY A 169 -39.87 8.59 26.59
N ASP A 170 -40.48 9.62 27.19
CA ASP A 170 -40.37 10.99 26.74
C ASP A 170 -38.99 11.57 27.03
N VAL A 171 -38.60 12.56 26.24
CA VAL A 171 -37.39 13.33 26.47
C VAL A 171 -37.75 14.77 26.80
N LEU A 172 -37.16 15.26 27.88
CA LEU A 172 -37.46 16.57 28.45
C LEU A 172 -36.17 17.37 28.64
N ALA A 173 -36.29 18.68 28.52
CA ALA A 173 -35.33 19.62 29.06
C ALA A 173 -35.71 19.98 30.50
N LEU A 174 -34.72 20.18 31.37
CA LEU A 174 -34.94 20.61 32.75
C LEU A 174 -34.44 22.05 32.90
N GLU A 175 -35.27 22.94 33.45
CA GLU A 175 -34.88 24.34 33.65
C GLU A 175 -33.58 24.44 34.49
N GLY A 176 -32.64 25.26 34.01
CA GLY A 176 -31.34 25.43 34.66
C GLY A 176 -30.36 24.27 34.48
N ARG A 177 -30.68 23.25 33.66
CA ARG A 177 -29.80 22.10 33.37
C ARG A 177 -29.59 21.95 31.87
N SER A 178 -28.40 21.50 31.49
CA SER A 178 -28.05 21.30 30.08
C SER A 178 -28.20 19.84 29.64
N GLY A 179 -28.66 19.66 28.40
CA GLY A 179 -28.83 18.35 27.78
C GLY A 179 -30.24 17.79 27.88
N ASP A 180 -30.44 16.69 27.17
CA ASP A 180 -31.72 16.02 27.01
C ASP A 180 -31.86 14.90 28.04
N TRP A 181 -33.01 14.83 28.72
CA TRP A 181 -33.27 13.89 29.81
C TRP A 181 -34.40 12.94 29.43
N LEU A 182 -34.08 11.66 29.28
CA LEU A 182 -35.04 10.60 28.99
C LEU A 182 -35.74 10.16 30.27
N VAL A 183 -37.06 10.22 30.30
CA VAL A 183 -37.89 9.73 31.40
C VAL A 183 -37.84 8.21 31.45
N THR A 184 -37.35 7.66 32.56
CA THR A 184 -37.19 6.21 32.75
C THR A 184 -38.23 5.63 33.70
N ARG A 185 -38.76 6.45 34.63
CA ARG A 185 -39.76 6.02 35.60
C ARG A 185 -40.61 7.21 36.05
N ILE A 186 -41.90 6.94 36.25
CA ILE A 186 -42.85 7.86 36.87
C ILE A 186 -43.57 7.11 37.99
N GLU A 187 -43.61 7.70 39.18
CA GLU A 187 -44.41 7.22 40.31
C GLU A 187 -45.52 8.23 40.59
N THR A 188 -46.77 7.81 40.41
CA THR A 188 -47.93 8.68 40.58
C THR A 188 -48.44 8.60 42.03
N GLY A 189 -48.44 9.73 42.73
CA GLY A 189 -48.99 9.91 44.08
C GLY A 189 -49.76 11.23 44.20
N LEU A 190 -49.60 11.95 45.32
CA LEU A 190 -50.11 13.33 45.47
C LEU A 190 -49.36 14.33 44.57
N SER A 191 -48.10 14.03 44.27
CA SER A 191 -47.27 14.59 43.22
C SER A 191 -46.81 13.45 42.29
N SER A 192 -46.41 13.78 41.07
CA SER A 192 -45.81 12.82 40.14
C SER A 192 -44.30 12.87 40.29
N ARG A 193 -43.68 11.80 40.80
CA ARG A 193 -42.22 11.71 40.92
C ARG A 193 -41.64 11.14 39.63
N VAL A 194 -40.71 11.87 39.02
CA VAL A 194 -40.11 11.54 37.73
C VAL A 194 -38.63 11.26 37.91
N SER A 195 -38.18 10.08 37.47
CA SER A 195 -36.77 9.74 37.34
C SER A 195 -36.38 9.82 35.87
N THR A 196 -35.27 10.50 35.59
CA THR A 196 -34.76 10.69 34.24
C THR A 196 -33.29 10.32 34.14
N ARG A 197 -32.86 9.92 32.94
CA ARG A 197 -31.46 9.65 32.60
C ARG A 197 -31.00 10.59 31.52
N ARG A 198 -29.83 11.21 31.68
CA ARG A 198 -29.25 12.09 30.68
C ARG A 198 -28.85 11.31 29.43
N LEU A 199 -29.22 11.83 28.26
CA LEU A 199 -28.76 11.33 26.97
C LEU A 199 -27.33 11.86 26.67
N PRO A 200 -26.46 11.06 26.03
CA PRO A 200 -25.10 11.49 25.69
C PRO A 200 -25.07 12.68 24.73
N MET A 201 -24.16 13.64 24.96
CA MET A 201 -23.90 14.75 24.05
C MET A 201 -23.30 14.22 22.74
N ARG A 202 -23.79 14.70 21.59
CA ARG A 202 -23.37 14.18 20.29
C ARG A 202 -22.46 15.14 19.55
N GLY A 203 -21.39 14.60 18.97
CA GLY A 203 -20.63 15.26 17.92
C GLY A 203 -21.41 15.24 16.60
N ALA A 204 -21.35 16.34 15.85
CA ALA A 204 -21.89 16.38 14.50
C ALA A 204 -21.10 15.41 13.60
N GLY A 205 -21.80 14.45 12.99
CA GLY A 205 -21.26 13.62 11.90
C GLY A 205 -20.98 12.17 12.29
N SER A 206 -21.99 11.31 12.15
CA SER A 206 -21.82 9.87 11.94
C SER A 206 -22.86 9.39 10.92
N GLY A 207 -22.94 10.09 9.80
CA GLY A 207 -23.49 9.53 8.57
C GLY A 207 -22.38 8.76 7.88
N GLY A 208 -22.07 7.56 8.39
CA GLY A 208 -21.15 6.65 7.73
C GLY A 208 -21.79 6.18 6.44
N SER A 209 -21.50 6.86 5.33
CA SER A 209 -21.67 6.27 4.00
C SER A 209 -20.83 5.01 4.00
N GLY A 210 -21.47 3.83 4.09
CA GLY A 210 -20.81 2.56 3.93
C GLY A 210 -20.09 2.56 2.59
N THR A 211 -18.77 2.76 2.62
CA THR A 211 -17.91 2.35 1.53
C THR A 211 -18.01 0.84 1.50
N ILE A 212 -18.74 0.30 0.52
CA ILE A 212 -18.69 -1.11 0.18
C ILE A 212 -17.22 -1.44 -0.05
N PRO A 213 -16.55 -2.21 0.82
CA PRO A 213 -15.23 -2.72 0.51
C PRO A 213 -15.38 -3.63 -0.71
N ASP A 214 -14.41 -3.57 -1.63
CA ASP A 214 -14.33 -4.53 -2.72
C ASP A 214 -14.31 -5.95 -2.12
N LEU A 215 -15.42 -6.66 -2.27
CA LEU A 215 -15.63 -8.02 -1.77
C LEU A 215 -14.66 -8.94 -2.52
N GLY A 216 -13.47 -9.12 -1.95
CA GLY A 216 -12.63 -10.25 -2.28
C GLY A 216 -13.36 -11.53 -1.85
N SER A 217 -14.10 -12.14 -2.77
CA SER A 217 -14.84 -13.39 -2.56
C SER A 217 -14.06 -14.35 -1.66
N GLY A 218 -14.61 -14.66 -0.48
CA GLY A 218 -14.03 -15.57 0.50
C GLY A 218 -14.07 -17.05 0.08
N ARG A 219 -13.93 -17.37 -1.21
CA ARG A 219 -13.36 -18.67 -1.55
C ARG A 219 -11.97 -18.70 -0.90
N PRO A 220 -11.54 -19.77 -0.22
CA PRO A 220 -10.13 -19.88 0.17
C PRO A 220 -9.32 -19.60 -1.09
N LYS A 221 -8.65 -18.45 -1.12
CA LYS A 221 -7.70 -18.13 -2.19
C LYS A 221 -6.63 -19.19 -2.00
N LEU A 222 -6.74 -20.30 -2.72
CA LEU A 222 -5.67 -21.28 -2.79
C LEU A 222 -4.50 -20.46 -3.31
N ALA A 223 -3.58 -20.15 -2.41
CA ALA A 223 -2.54 -19.21 -2.70
C ALA A 223 -1.74 -19.80 -3.85
N SER A 224 -1.82 -19.15 -5.00
CA SER A 224 -1.37 -19.76 -6.23
C SER A 224 0.14 -19.79 -6.23
N ARG A 225 0.71 -20.81 -6.88
CA ARG A 225 2.14 -20.79 -7.17
C ARG A 225 2.46 -19.51 -7.97
N PRO A 226 3.30 -18.60 -7.45
CA PRO A 226 3.51 -17.31 -8.07
C PRO A 226 4.33 -17.43 -9.35
N PHE A 227 4.06 -16.55 -10.32
CA PHE A 227 5.03 -16.19 -11.34
C PHE A 227 5.90 -15.07 -10.79
N VAL A 228 7.20 -15.31 -10.74
CA VAL A 228 8.18 -14.45 -10.06
C VAL A 228 9.21 -13.95 -11.07
N ALA A 229 9.50 -12.65 -10.99
CA ALA A 229 10.54 -11.97 -11.74
C ALA A 229 11.54 -11.34 -10.77
N PHE A 230 12.78 -11.84 -10.76
CA PHE A 230 13.91 -11.20 -10.09
C PHE A 230 14.60 -10.26 -11.07
N LEU A 231 14.85 -9.02 -10.63
CA LEU A 231 15.28 -7.92 -11.49
C LEU A 231 16.56 -7.32 -10.90
N ASP A 232 17.65 -7.29 -11.67
CA ASP A 232 18.84 -6.52 -11.35
C ASP A 232 18.83 -5.22 -12.16
N LEU A 233 18.23 -4.18 -11.59
CA LEU A 233 17.96 -2.91 -12.26
C LEU A 233 18.98 -1.83 -11.89
N PRO A 234 19.10 -0.75 -12.68
CA PRO A 234 19.81 0.46 -12.28
C PRO A 234 19.28 1.02 -10.95
N LEU A 235 20.08 1.89 -10.33
CA LEU A 235 19.69 2.57 -9.11
C LEU A 235 18.43 3.42 -9.36
N PRO A 236 17.32 3.18 -8.65
CA PRO A 236 16.10 3.97 -8.79
C PRO A 236 16.33 5.43 -8.34
N PRO A 237 15.66 6.41 -8.96
CA PRO A 237 15.80 7.82 -8.57
C PRO A 237 15.50 8.04 -7.08
N GLY A 238 16.38 8.76 -6.39
CA GLY A 238 16.22 9.08 -4.96
C GLY A 238 16.61 7.95 -4.00
N GLU A 239 16.98 6.77 -4.50
CA GLU A 239 17.46 5.66 -3.68
C GLU A 239 19.00 5.62 -3.67
N ALA A 240 19.56 4.77 -2.80
CA ALA A 240 21.01 4.62 -2.65
C ALA A 240 21.42 3.13 -2.55
N GLY A 241 22.71 2.87 -2.77
CA GLY A 241 23.30 1.55 -2.61
C GLY A 241 22.80 0.51 -3.62
N PHE A 242 22.25 -0.59 -3.12
CA PHE A 242 21.91 -1.81 -3.87
C PHE A 242 20.42 -1.95 -4.21
N ALA A 243 19.67 -0.84 -4.13
CA ALA A 243 18.21 -0.85 -4.21
C ALA A 243 17.63 -1.14 -5.61
N GLY A 244 18.50 -1.33 -6.60
CA GLY A 244 18.13 -1.82 -7.94
C GLY A 244 17.77 -3.30 -7.98
N ALA A 245 18.17 -4.09 -6.97
CA ALA A 245 17.74 -5.48 -6.84
C ALA A 245 16.28 -5.57 -6.39
N ARG A 246 15.40 -5.96 -7.30
CA ARG A 246 13.94 -5.95 -7.09
C ARG A 246 13.29 -7.27 -7.45
N ILE A 247 12.08 -7.46 -6.95
CA ILE A 247 11.23 -8.61 -7.25
C ILE A 247 9.81 -8.16 -7.60
N ALA A 248 9.28 -8.69 -8.69
CA ALA A 248 7.87 -8.55 -9.06
C ALA A 248 7.19 -9.92 -9.04
N VAL A 249 6.00 -9.99 -8.45
CA VAL A 249 5.27 -11.24 -8.26
C VAL A 249 3.86 -11.11 -8.81
N SER A 250 3.42 -12.08 -9.61
CA SER A 250 2.06 -12.15 -10.15
C SER A 250 1.47 -13.54 -9.90
N ALA A 251 0.25 -13.61 -9.36
CA ALA A 251 -0.45 -14.88 -9.10
C ALA A 251 -1.98 -14.73 -9.14
N SER A 252 -2.74 -15.79 -9.51
CA SER A 252 -4.20 -15.75 -9.64
C SER A 252 -4.87 -16.92 -8.90
N PRO A 253 -5.53 -16.69 -7.75
CA PRO A 253 -5.68 -15.42 -7.05
C PRO A 253 -4.36 -14.91 -6.43
N PHE A 254 -4.23 -13.58 -6.32
CA PHE A 254 -3.14 -12.97 -5.58
C PHE A 254 -3.47 -12.94 -4.07
N ALA A 255 -2.58 -13.51 -3.26
CA ALA A 255 -2.76 -13.67 -1.81
C ALA A 255 -1.68 -12.96 -0.98
N GLY A 256 -0.81 -12.18 -1.63
CA GLY A 256 0.39 -11.62 -1.00
C GLY A 256 1.47 -12.68 -0.76
N TYR A 257 2.73 -12.27 -0.86
CA TYR A 257 3.88 -13.18 -0.80
C TYR A 257 4.97 -12.64 0.10
N GLU A 258 5.56 -13.52 0.90
CA GLU A 258 6.81 -13.25 1.61
C GLU A 258 7.97 -13.78 0.79
N VAL A 259 9.02 -12.96 0.68
CA VAL A 259 10.27 -13.32 0.00
C VAL A 259 11.34 -13.46 1.06
N SER A 260 11.99 -14.61 1.10
CA SER A 260 13.11 -14.89 2.00
C SER A 260 14.32 -15.32 1.21
N SER A 261 15.52 -15.11 1.75
CA SER A 261 16.74 -15.75 1.26
C SER A 261 17.14 -16.90 2.17
N LEU A 262 17.66 -17.97 1.60
CA LEU A 262 18.29 -19.05 2.34
C LEU A 262 19.77 -18.71 2.60
N SER A 263 20.19 -18.74 3.87
CA SER A 263 21.61 -18.65 4.25
C SER A 263 22.29 -20.01 4.22
N GLU A 264 23.63 -20.01 4.23
CA GLU A 264 24.46 -21.22 4.13
C GLU A 264 24.22 -22.23 5.27
N ASP A 265 23.81 -21.75 6.45
CA ASP A 265 23.42 -22.56 7.61
C ASP A 265 21.99 -23.15 7.50
N GLY A 266 21.29 -22.90 6.39
CA GLY A 266 19.92 -23.36 6.15
C GLY A 266 18.83 -22.48 6.76
N THR A 267 19.20 -21.34 7.35
CA THR A 267 18.23 -20.41 7.94
C THR A 267 17.55 -19.56 6.85
N LEU A 268 16.24 -19.31 6.99
CA LEU A 268 15.52 -18.38 6.11
C LEU A 268 15.46 -16.99 6.73
N LYS A 269 16.04 -16.02 6.02
CA LYS A 269 15.98 -14.59 6.35
C LYS A 269 14.94 -13.91 5.48
N THR A 270 13.89 -13.35 6.09
CA THR A 270 12.89 -12.55 5.36
C THR A 270 13.55 -11.32 4.75
N ARG A 271 13.33 -11.10 3.46
CA ARG A 271 13.85 -9.96 2.68
C ARG A 271 12.80 -8.90 2.48
N THR A 272 11.63 -9.30 1.99
CA THR A 272 10.56 -8.35 1.68
C THR A 272 9.19 -9.03 1.65
N ARG A 273 8.16 -8.19 1.53
CA ARG A 273 6.76 -8.54 1.55
C ARG A 273 6.09 -7.91 0.33
N VAL A 274 5.58 -8.74 -0.57
CA VAL A 274 4.93 -8.31 -1.81
C VAL A 274 3.42 -8.33 -1.62
N ALA A 275 2.85 -7.15 -1.36
CA ALA A 275 1.42 -6.98 -1.07
C ALA A 275 0.59 -6.61 -2.33
N ARG A 276 1.22 -6.24 -3.44
CA ARG A 276 0.57 -5.87 -4.70
C ARG A 276 1.07 -6.75 -5.84
N PRO A 277 0.20 -7.23 -6.75
CA PRO A 277 0.64 -7.98 -7.91
C PRO A 277 1.41 -7.08 -8.88
N GLY A 278 2.50 -7.59 -9.42
CA GLY A 278 3.22 -6.97 -10.53
C GLY A 278 2.55 -7.27 -11.87
N THR A 279 2.67 -6.31 -12.79
CA THR A 279 2.23 -6.43 -14.19
C THR A 279 3.38 -7.06 -15.00
N LEU A 280 3.24 -8.37 -15.27
CA LEU A 280 4.25 -9.22 -15.90
C LEU A 280 3.72 -9.79 -17.22
N GLY A 281 4.52 -9.73 -18.27
CA GLY A 281 4.19 -10.24 -19.60
C GLY A 281 5.39 -10.86 -20.30
N ARG A 282 5.21 -11.25 -21.56
CA ARG A 282 6.30 -11.73 -22.42
C ARG A 282 6.22 -11.09 -23.79
N LEU A 283 7.38 -10.81 -24.39
CA LEU A 283 7.46 -10.36 -25.77
C LEU A 283 6.86 -11.40 -26.73
N THR A 284 5.99 -10.99 -27.64
CA THR A 284 5.50 -11.81 -28.76
C THR A 284 6.29 -11.56 -30.05
N ALA A 285 7.09 -10.49 -30.09
CA ALA A 285 8.03 -10.16 -31.15
C ALA A 285 9.38 -9.73 -30.56
N ALA A 286 10.48 -10.04 -31.25
CA ALA A 286 11.81 -9.63 -30.81
C ALA A 286 11.95 -8.09 -30.84
N LEU A 287 12.59 -7.54 -29.82
CA LEU A 287 12.92 -6.12 -29.72
C LEU A 287 14.37 -5.91 -30.20
N ARG A 288 14.53 -5.11 -31.25
CA ARG A 288 15.83 -4.78 -31.81
C ARG A 288 16.52 -3.65 -31.01
N PRO A 289 17.84 -3.51 -31.16
CA PRO A 289 18.56 -2.34 -30.66
C PRO A 289 17.92 -1.03 -31.13
N GLY A 290 17.97 -0.02 -30.27
CA GLY A 290 17.36 1.28 -30.48
C GLY A 290 18.34 2.43 -30.38
N PRO A 291 17.88 3.67 -30.59
CA PRO A 291 18.68 4.86 -30.39
C PRO A 291 18.84 5.23 -28.90
N GLU A 292 19.99 5.79 -28.56
CA GLU A 292 20.25 6.40 -27.25
C GLU A 292 19.77 7.86 -27.19
N GLY A 293 19.30 8.32 -26.03
CA GLY A 293 19.06 9.74 -25.73
C GLY A 293 17.93 10.43 -26.52
N ARG A 294 17.13 9.69 -27.29
CA ARG A 294 15.99 10.21 -28.04
C ARG A 294 14.85 9.21 -28.07
N ILE A 295 13.65 9.71 -28.35
CA ILE A 295 12.48 8.86 -28.59
C ILE A 295 12.73 8.02 -29.84
N ASP A 296 12.47 6.72 -29.73
CA ASP A 296 12.49 5.73 -30.80
C ASP A 296 11.08 5.59 -31.40
N PRO A 297 10.82 6.18 -32.59
CA PRO A 297 9.54 6.03 -33.26
C PRO A 297 9.46 4.75 -34.09
N ALA A 298 10.58 4.05 -34.34
CA ALA A 298 10.67 2.98 -35.31
C ALA A 298 10.44 1.61 -34.69
N ASN A 299 11.01 1.35 -33.51
CA ASN A 299 10.77 0.11 -32.79
C ASN A 299 9.46 0.18 -31.98
N ALA A 300 8.85 -0.98 -31.81
CA ALA A 300 7.70 -1.19 -30.94
C ALA A 300 7.87 -2.50 -30.17
N ILE A 301 7.39 -2.52 -28.94
CA ILE A 301 7.33 -3.71 -28.11
C ILE A 301 5.95 -4.33 -28.32
N THR A 302 5.89 -5.61 -28.69
CA THR A 302 4.62 -6.34 -28.71
C THR A 302 4.68 -7.39 -27.62
N ILE A 303 3.71 -7.38 -26.72
CA ILE A 303 3.70 -8.20 -25.50
C ILE A 303 2.37 -8.90 -25.30
N ALA A 304 2.45 -10.19 -24.97
CA ALA A 304 1.35 -10.89 -24.33
C ALA A 304 1.38 -10.57 -22.84
N LEU A 305 0.33 -9.91 -22.37
CA LEU A 305 0.12 -9.53 -20.99
C LEU A 305 -1.07 -10.34 -20.44
N PRO A 306 -0.83 -11.45 -19.71
CA PRO A 306 -1.90 -12.29 -19.21
C PRO A 306 -2.89 -11.55 -18.30
N ARG A 307 -2.41 -10.52 -17.59
CA ARG A 307 -3.19 -9.71 -16.66
C ARG A 307 -2.65 -8.29 -16.53
N GLY A 308 -3.56 -7.37 -16.26
CA GLY A 308 -3.28 -5.94 -16.17
C GLY A 308 -3.67 -5.23 -17.46
N ALA A 309 -3.50 -3.93 -17.46
CA ALA A 309 -3.72 -3.07 -18.61
C ALA A 309 -2.58 -2.06 -18.68
N LEU A 310 -2.28 -1.58 -19.89
CA LEU A 310 -1.27 -0.56 -20.13
C LEU A 310 -1.94 0.64 -20.76
N ALA A 311 -1.56 1.83 -20.32
CA ALA A 311 -2.18 3.07 -20.75
C ALA A 311 -1.16 3.95 -21.47
N SER A 312 -1.63 4.66 -22.49
CA SER A 312 -0.87 5.74 -23.11
C SER A 312 -0.78 6.92 -22.14
N ILE A 313 0.36 7.63 -22.17
CA ILE A 313 0.60 8.82 -21.35
C ILE A 313 1.06 9.98 -22.22
N SER A 314 0.97 11.20 -21.68
CA SER A 314 1.50 12.37 -22.39
C SER A 314 3.04 12.31 -22.50
N PRO A 315 3.65 12.93 -23.52
CA PRO A 315 5.11 13.03 -23.62
C PRO A 315 5.75 13.64 -22.37
N ALA A 316 5.11 14.64 -21.75
CA ALA A 316 5.60 15.26 -20.52
C ALA A 316 5.59 14.29 -19.33
N SER A 317 4.51 13.50 -19.18
CA SER A 317 4.42 12.47 -18.15
C SER A 317 5.46 11.36 -18.33
N MET A 318 5.75 10.99 -19.59
CA MET A 318 6.84 10.07 -19.90
C MET A 318 8.18 10.68 -19.49
N LEU A 319 8.49 11.91 -19.90
CA LEU A 319 9.75 12.56 -19.51
C LEU A 319 9.89 12.78 -17.99
N ALA A 320 8.80 12.77 -17.24
CA ALA A 320 8.79 12.78 -15.77
C ALA A 320 8.96 11.38 -15.13
N GLY A 321 9.27 10.33 -15.90
CA GLY A 321 9.50 8.97 -15.42
C GLY A 321 8.28 8.03 -15.51
N GLY A 322 7.18 8.45 -16.14
CA GLY A 322 5.99 7.60 -16.34
C GLY A 322 6.22 6.44 -17.30
N ASN A 323 5.39 5.40 -17.20
CA ASN A 323 5.44 4.19 -18.04
C ASN A 323 6.82 3.51 -18.09
N LEU A 324 7.56 3.53 -16.98
CA LEU A 324 8.81 2.80 -16.85
C LEU A 324 8.55 1.29 -16.85
N CYS A 325 9.36 0.55 -17.59
CA CYS A 325 9.29 -0.91 -17.67
C CYS A 325 10.70 -1.50 -17.86
N ALA A 326 10.82 -2.79 -17.60
CA ALA A 326 12.03 -3.57 -17.81
C ALA A 326 11.75 -4.73 -18.78
N VAL A 327 12.64 -4.92 -19.75
CA VAL A 327 12.61 -6.03 -20.70
C VAL A 327 13.89 -6.83 -20.53
N GLN A 328 13.77 -8.15 -20.36
CA GLN A 328 14.91 -9.03 -20.29
C GLN A 328 15.60 -9.11 -21.66
N CYS A 329 16.91 -8.89 -21.69
CA CYS A 329 17.69 -8.89 -22.92
C CYS A 329 18.51 -10.19 -23.08
N ASP A 330 19.03 -10.39 -24.28
CA ASP A 330 19.73 -11.62 -24.66
C ASP A 330 21.10 -11.79 -23.95
N ASP A 331 21.62 -10.72 -23.34
CA ASP A 331 22.79 -10.75 -22.45
C ASP A 331 22.48 -11.22 -21.02
N GLY A 332 21.20 -11.52 -20.73
CA GLY A 332 20.70 -11.91 -19.40
C GLY A 332 20.37 -10.73 -18.49
N GLY A 333 20.68 -9.50 -18.90
CA GLY A 333 20.33 -8.27 -18.18
C GLY A 333 18.91 -7.79 -18.46
N PHE A 334 18.59 -6.60 -17.96
CA PHE A 334 17.35 -5.91 -18.25
C PHE A 334 17.62 -4.56 -18.90
N GLU A 335 17.02 -4.31 -20.05
CA GLU A 335 16.85 -2.96 -20.55
C GLU A 335 15.70 -2.29 -19.78
N VAL A 336 15.99 -1.15 -19.16
CA VAL A 336 14.95 -0.29 -18.60
C VAL A 336 14.57 0.75 -19.64
N LEU A 337 13.28 0.88 -19.93
CA LEU A 337 12.79 1.78 -20.96
C LEU A 337 11.40 2.30 -20.61
N GLN A 338 10.95 3.33 -21.33
CA GLN A 338 9.63 3.91 -21.18
C GLN A 338 8.88 3.90 -22.51
N PHE A 339 7.55 4.01 -22.46
CA PHE A 339 6.71 4.08 -23.65
C PHE A 339 5.65 5.16 -23.51
N GLU A 340 5.42 5.91 -24.60
CA GLU A 340 4.36 6.93 -24.64
C GLU A 340 3.00 6.31 -24.96
N ARG A 341 2.97 5.37 -25.92
CA ARG A 341 1.73 4.81 -26.46
C ARG A 341 1.59 3.34 -26.13
N ALA A 342 0.42 2.97 -25.63
CA ALA A 342 -0.02 1.60 -25.45
C ALA A 342 -1.34 1.38 -26.19
N GLU A 343 -1.36 0.39 -27.07
CA GLU A 343 -2.53 -0.02 -27.84
C GLU A 343 -2.77 -1.51 -27.61
N GLU A 344 -3.98 -1.89 -27.17
CA GLU A 344 -4.38 -3.30 -27.09
C GLU A 344 -4.77 -3.78 -28.50
N ILE A 345 -3.92 -4.60 -29.11
CA ILE A 345 -4.10 -5.06 -30.50
C ILE A 345 -4.89 -6.36 -30.59
N ALA A 346 -4.95 -7.11 -29.49
CA ALA A 346 -5.81 -8.26 -29.27
C ALA A 346 -6.01 -8.43 -27.76
N SER A 347 -6.97 -9.27 -27.33
CA SER A 347 -7.23 -9.47 -25.90
C SER A 347 -5.98 -9.92 -25.15
N GLY A 348 -5.49 -9.09 -24.23
CA GLY A 348 -4.27 -9.35 -23.48
C GLY A 348 -2.98 -9.27 -24.30
N GLU A 349 -3.01 -8.65 -25.49
CA GLU A 349 -1.83 -8.38 -26.31
C GLU A 349 -1.72 -6.88 -26.60
N PHE A 350 -0.59 -6.28 -26.22
CA PHE A 350 -0.36 -4.85 -26.33
C PHE A 350 0.82 -4.55 -27.25
N ARG A 351 0.65 -3.50 -28.07
CA ARG A 351 1.72 -2.86 -28.82
C ARG A 351 2.09 -1.54 -28.15
N LEU A 352 3.34 -1.44 -27.71
CA LEU A 352 3.93 -0.25 -27.10
C LEU A 352 4.85 0.44 -28.09
N SER A 353 4.72 1.77 -28.23
CA SER A 353 5.49 2.52 -29.21
C SER A 353 5.93 3.89 -28.69
N ARG A 354 6.81 4.55 -29.46
CA ARG A 354 7.49 5.81 -29.08
C ARG A 354 8.27 5.61 -27.79
N LEU A 355 9.27 4.75 -27.89
CA LEU A 355 10.01 4.23 -26.75
C LEU A 355 11.12 5.20 -26.36
N LEU A 356 11.34 5.40 -25.07
CA LEU A 356 12.55 6.03 -24.55
C LEU A 356 13.44 4.93 -23.97
N ARG A 357 14.48 4.57 -24.70
CA ARG A 357 15.29 3.35 -24.51
C ARG A 357 16.43 3.56 -23.50
N ALA A 358 17.01 2.44 -23.05
CA ALA A 358 18.26 2.40 -22.26
C ALA A 358 18.34 3.31 -21.02
N GLN A 359 17.24 3.49 -20.29
CA GLN A 359 17.17 4.30 -19.07
C GLN A 359 18.06 3.73 -17.96
N GLY A 360 18.56 4.61 -17.08
CA GLY A 360 19.47 4.24 -15.99
C GLY A 360 20.80 3.66 -16.47
N GLY A 361 21.18 3.94 -17.72
CA GLY A 361 22.40 3.45 -18.35
C GLY A 361 22.35 1.96 -18.67
N THR A 362 21.30 1.52 -19.36
CA THR A 362 21.08 0.14 -19.83
C THR A 362 21.39 -0.05 -21.31
N GLU A 363 22.38 0.70 -21.83
CA GLU A 363 22.74 0.70 -23.26
C GLU A 363 23.33 -0.63 -23.74
N ASP A 364 24.07 -1.33 -22.89
CA ASP A 364 24.60 -2.68 -23.17
C ASP A 364 23.46 -3.70 -23.35
N ALA A 365 22.48 -3.71 -22.45
CA ALA A 365 21.30 -4.57 -22.53
C ALA A 365 20.45 -4.21 -23.77
N MET A 366 20.26 -2.92 -24.05
CA MET A 366 19.57 -2.47 -25.27
C MET A 366 20.30 -2.93 -26.55
N ALA A 367 21.63 -2.85 -26.56
CA ALA A 367 22.45 -3.24 -27.70
C ALA A 367 22.42 -4.76 -27.96
N ALA A 368 22.27 -5.57 -26.92
CA ALA A 368 22.07 -7.02 -27.05
C ALA A 368 20.72 -7.34 -27.72
N GLY A 369 19.70 -6.51 -27.51
CA GLY A 369 18.33 -6.76 -27.96
C GLY A 369 17.63 -7.82 -27.10
N ALA A 370 16.37 -8.09 -27.40
CA ALA A 370 15.57 -9.07 -26.67
C ALA A 370 14.80 -9.98 -27.63
N SER A 371 14.95 -11.29 -27.43
CA SER A 371 14.29 -12.32 -28.21
C SER A 371 12.79 -12.48 -27.87
N VAL A 372 12.05 -13.14 -28.76
CA VAL A 372 10.65 -13.54 -28.51
C VAL A 372 10.58 -14.37 -27.22
N GLY A 373 9.56 -14.12 -26.41
CA GLY A 373 9.36 -14.78 -25.13
C GLY A 373 10.10 -14.13 -23.96
N ALA A 374 10.95 -13.11 -24.20
CA ALA A 374 11.63 -12.39 -23.13
C ALA A 374 10.63 -11.76 -22.15
N LEU A 375 11.02 -11.71 -20.88
CA LEU A 375 10.19 -11.19 -19.80
C LEU A 375 10.00 -9.67 -19.93
N PHE A 376 8.76 -9.22 -19.78
CA PHE A 376 8.40 -7.81 -19.64
C PHE A 376 7.87 -7.57 -18.23
N VAL A 377 8.31 -6.49 -17.58
CA VAL A 377 7.82 -6.06 -16.27
C VAL A 377 7.52 -4.57 -16.28
N LEU A 378 6.30 -4.17 -15.93
CA LEU A 378 6.00 -2.76 -15.68
C LEU A 378 6.55 -2.35 -14.30
N LEU A 379 7.24 -1.21 -14.24
CA LEU A 379 7.83 -0.67 -13.02
C LEU A 379 6.93 0.43 -12.45
N ASP A 380 5.75 0.03 -11.98
CA ASP A 380 4.69 0.90 -11.43
C ASP A 380 4.69 1.00 -9.89
N GLY A 381 5.80 0.59 -9.27
CA GLY A 381 5.94 0.50 -7.82
C GLY A 381 5.52 -0.85 -7.21
N ALA A 382 4.98 -1.80 -7.99
CA ALA A 382 4.70 -3.16 -7.50
C ALA A 382 5.99 -4.02 -7.35
N ALA A 383 7.07 -3.65 -8.04
CA ALA A 383 8.37 -4.30 -7.89
C ALA A 383 9.05 -3.88 -6.57
N ALA A 384 9.04 -4.78 -5.59
CA ALA A 384 9.57 -4.54 -4.25
C ALA A 384 11.10 -4.68 -4.21
N SER A 385 11.77 -3.85 -3.39
CA SER A 385 13.20 -3.99 -3.13
C SER A 385 13.48 -5.27 -2.32
N LEU A 386 14.56 -5.97 -2.67
CA LEU A 386 15.00 -7.19 -2.00
C LEU A 386 15.94 -6.93 -0.82
N GLY A 387 16.42 -5.70 -0.62
CA GLY A 387 17.35 -5.38 0.47
C GLY A 387 18.64 -6.19 0.41
N ILE A 388 19.31 -6.16 -0.76
CA ILE A 388 20.63 -6.77 -0.93
C ILE A 388 21.67 -5.96 -0.16
N GLU A 389 22.53 -6.66 0.57
CA GLU A 389 23.62 -6.05 1.34
C GLU A 389 24.92 -5.98 0.52
N ALA A 390 25.89 -5.16 0.97
CA ALA A 390 27.13 -4.96 0.23
C ALA A 390 27.93 -6.26 -0.01
N ALA A 391 27.96 -7.14 0.99
CA ALA A 391 28.66 -8.43 0.89
C ALA A 391 27.94 -9.46 0.00
N GLU A 392 26.71 -9.16 -0.43
CA GLU A 392 25.82 -10.05 -1.18
C GLU A 392 25.80 -9.73 -2.68
N VAL A 393 26.33 -8.57 -3.08
CA VAL A 393 26.32 -8.11 -4.47
C VAL A 393 26.98 -9.13 -5.39
N GLY A 394 26.25 -9.54 -6.42
CA GLY A 394 26.72 -10.51 -7.42
C GLY A 394 26.89 -11.93 -6.90
N ARG A 395 26.61 -12.21 -5.61
CA ARG A 395 26.58 -13.58 -5.10
C ARG A 395 25.26 -14.24 -5.49
N SER A 396 25.34 -15.50 -5.89
CA SER A 396 24.15 -16.31 -6.13
C SER A 396 23.48 -16.63 -4.79
N ILE A 397 22.29 -16.07 -4.58
CA ILE A 397 21.47 -16.28 -3.38
C ILE A 397 20.23 -17.06 -3.77
N GLU A 398 19.91 -18.13 -3.04
CA GLU A 398 18.63 -18.82 -3.16
C GLU A 398 17.54 -17.99 -2.47
N PHE A 399 16.57 -17.54 -3.26
CA PHE A 399 15.36 -16.88 -2.79
C PHE A 399 14.19 -17.85 -2.78
N ARG A 400 13.38 -17.78 -1.72
CA ARG A 400 12.10 -18.48 -1.58
C ARG A 400 10.97 -17.48 -1.53
N VAL A 401 10.02 -17.65 -2.45
CA VAL A 401 8.78 -16.85 -2.51
C VAL A 401 7.64 -17.74 -2.06
N GLN A 402 7.08 -17.41 -0.90
CA GLN A 402 6.02 -18.17 -0.26
C GLN A 402 4.76 -17.31 -0.11
N PRO A 403 3.56 -17.86 -0.33
CA PRO A 403 2.35 -17.11 -0.03
C PRO A 403 2.15 -16.94 1.48
N TYR A 404 1.48 -15.87 1.90
CA TYR A 404 1.20 -15.64 3.32
C TYR A 404 0.37 -16.76 3.95
N GLY A 405 0.69 -17.08 5.21
CA GLY A 405 -0.05 -18.06 6.01
C GLY A 405 0.20 -19.52 5.61
N ARG A 406 1.19 -19.80 4.74
CA ARG A 406 1.57 -21.16 4.33
C ARG A 406 2.87 -21.61 4.97
N SER A 407 3.02 -22.92 5.12
CA SER A 407 4.27 -23.53 5.58
C SER A 407 5.38 -23.32 4.55
N ARG A 408 6.63 -23.28 5.02
CA ARG A 408 7.83 -23.13 4.20
C ARG A 408 8.08 -24.30 3.24
N ASP A 409 7.45 -25.45 3.51
CA ASP A 409 7.54 -26.67 2.70
C ASP A 409 6.30 -26.87 1.79
N ASP A 410 5.43 -25.87 1.69
CA ASP A 410 4.24 -25.92 0.83
C ASP A 410 4.65 -25.96 -0.67
N ALA A 411 3.97 -26.77 -1.47
CA ALA A 411 4.27 -26.93 -2.90
C ALA A 411 4.10 -25.64 -3.73
N SER A 412 3.41 -24.63 -3.19
CA SER A 412 3.28 -23.30 -3.79
C SER A 412 4.54 -22.44 -3.66
N VAL A 413 5.51 -22.84 -2.83
CA VAL A 413 6.78 -22.11 -2.66
C VAL A 413 7.62 -22.21 -3.93
N VAL A 414 8.11 -21.06 -4.40
CA VAL A 414 9.04 -20.97 -5.52
C VAL A 414 10.43 -20.67 -4.98
N ALA A 415 11.36 -21.61 -5.18
CA ALA A 415 12.78 -21.42 -4.89
C ALA A 415 13.55 -21.15 -6.19
N GLN A 416 14.34 -20.07 -6.22
CA GLN A 416 15.19 -19.70 -7.35
C GLN A 416 16.47 -19.03 -6.87
N SER A 417 17.59 -19.34 -7.51
CA SER A 417 18.88 -18.73 -7.20
C SER A 417 19.22 -17.63 -8.20
N HIS A 418 19.56 -16.45 -7.70
CA HIS A 418 19.89 -15.29 -8.52
C HIS A 418 21.08 -14.51 -7.93
N ALA A 419 21.93 -13.98 -8.81
CA ALA A 419 22.96 -13.01 -8.47
C ALA A 419 22.45 -11.61 -8.83
N LEU A 420 22.30 -10.73 -7.83
CA LEU A 420 21.63 -9.44 -7.97
C LEU A 420 22.44 -8.29 -7.35
N GLY A 421 21.99 -7.06 -7.57
CA GLY A 421 22.53 -5.84 -6.97
C GLY A 421 23.73 -5.27 -7.73
N THR A 422 24.16 -5.94 -8.80
CA THR A 422 25.33 -5.53 -9.59
C THR A 422 25.02 -4.32 -10.45
N ARG A 423 23.80 -4.25 -10.98
CA ARG A 423 23.41 -3.20 -11.91
C ARG A 423 23.34 -1.83 -11.24
N SER A 424 22.86 -1.76 -10.00
CA SER A 424 22.74 -0.50 -9.25
C SER A 424 24.07 0.15 -8.86
N VAL A 425 25.16 -0.63 -8.82
CA VAL A 425 26.50 -0.17 -8.41
C VAL A 425 27.50 -0.11 -9.55
N ARG A 426 27.13 -0.59 -10.74
CA ARG A 426 27.96 -0.47 -11.93
C ARG A 426 28.00 0.99 -12.39
N PRO A 427 29.19 1.62 -12.53
CA PRO A 427 29.28 2.96 -13.10
C PRO A 427 28.72 3.02 -14.52
N LEU A 428 28.08 4.14 -14.85
CA LEU A 428 27.50 4.36 -16.17
C LEU A 428 28.61 4.55 -17.23
N SER A 429 28.30 4.20 -18.47
CA SER A 429 29.18 4.47 -19.60
C SER A 429 29.41 5.98 -19.74
N PRO A 430 30.66 6.45 -19.84
CA PRO A 430 30.94 7.81 -20.31
C PRO A 430 30.31 8.09 -21.68
N VAL A 431 30.16 9.36 -22.04
CA VAL A 431 29.61 9.78 -23.33
C VAL A 431 30.53 10.74 -24.05
N HIS A 432 30.25 10.99 -25.33
CA HIS A 432 31.03 11.91 -26.17
C HIS A 432 32.52 11.59 -26.19
N LEU A 433 32.87 10.30 -26.37
CA LEU A 433 34.25 9.88 -26.55
C LEU A 433 34.81 10.54 -27.83
N THR A 434 35.95 11.21 -27.70
CA THR A 434 36.63 11.97 -28.75
C THR A 434 38.11 11.61 -28.80
N ALA A 435 38.71 11.84 -29.97
CA ALA A 435 40.16 11.76 -30.16
C ALA A 435 40.65 12.98 -30.94
N ARG A 436 41.70 13.63 -30.42
CA ARG A 436 42.41 14.72 -31.07
C ARG A 436 43.82 14.28 -31.39
N PHE A 437 44.20 14.38 -32.65
CA PHE A 437 45.54 14.03 -33.12
C PHE A 437 46.41 15.28 -33.23
N ALA A 438 47.60 15.25 -32.64
CA ALA A 438 48.58 16.32 -32.72
C ALA A 438 49.58 16.10 -33.86
N ALA A 439 50.23 17.17 -34.31
CA ALA A 439 51.19 17.14 -35.41
C ALA A 439 52.47 16.34 -35.08
N ASP A 440 52.80 16.20 -33.80
CA ASP A 440 53.93 15.40 -33.32
C ASP A 440 53.60 13.89 -33.19
N GLY A 441 52.38 13.48 -33.58
CA GLY A 441 51.91 12.10 -33.51
C GLY A 441 51.17 11.74 -32.22
N ALA A 442 51.15 12.61 -31.20
CA ALA A 442 50.41 12.37 -29.97
C ALA A 442 48.89 12.29 -30.22
N VAL A 443 48.19 11.56 -29.35
CA VAL A 443 46.73 11.49 -29.35
C VAL A 443 46.20 11.88 -27.97
N GLU A 444 45.22 12.75 -27.95
CA GLU A 444 44.46 13.12 -26.76
C GLU A 444 43.05 12.54 -26.88
N LEU A 445 42.71 11.65 -25.95
CA LEU A 445 41.37 11.07 -25.82
C LEU A 445 40.60 11.84 -24.75
N GLY A 446 39.33 12.15 -25.01
CA GLY A 446 38.47 12.87 -24.05
C GLY A 446 37.04 12.35 -24.06
N TRP A 447 36.35 12.47 -22.92
CA TRP A 447 34.96 12.05 -22.75
C TRP A 447 34.26 12.89 -21.69
N VAL A 448 32.94 12.69 -21.54
CA VAL A 448 32.12 13.34 -20.53
C VAL A 448 31.64 12.30 -19.51
N ARG A 449 31.83 12.60 -18.22
CA ARG A 449 31.38 11.77 -17.10
C ARG A 449 29.86 11.68 -17.06
N ARG A 450 29.34 10.51 -16.66
CA ARG A 450 27.93 10.33 -16.25
C ARG A 450 27.88 9.92 -14.79
N THR A 451 26.79 10.26 -14.11
CA THR A 451 26.55 9.87 -12.72
C THR A 451 25.25 9.08 -12.61
N ARG A 452 25.25 8.09 -11.72
CA ARG A 452 24.07 7.26 -11.41
C ARG A 452 23.20 7.86 -10.30
N SER A 453 23.69 8.88 -9.59
CA SER A 453 23.00 9.49 -8.44
C SER A 453 23.02 11.01 -8.55
N GLY A 454 21.83 11.63 -8.49
CA GLY A 454 21.69 13.09 -8.43
C GLY A 454 22.04 13.83 -9.73
N GLY A 455 22.12 13.12 -10.87
CA GLY A 455 22.45 13.71 -12.17
C GLY A 455 21.39 14.63 -12.77
N ASP A 456 20.14 14.52 -12.30
CA ASP A 456 18.99 15.27 -12.83
C ASP A 456 18.73 16.59 -12.10
N ASN A 457 19.62 17.00 -11.18
CA ASN A 457 19.50 18.29 -10.49
C ASN A 457 20.13 19.42 -11.32
N TRP A 458 19.31 20.04 -12.16
CA TRP A 458 19.70 21.17 -13.03
C TRP A 458 20.07 22.46 -12.27
N ALA A 459 19.72 22.56 -10.98
CA ALA A 459 20.08 23.71 -10.15
C ALA A 459 21.42 23.52 -9.42
N ALA A 460 22.01 22.32 -9.45
CA ALA A 460 23.30 22.06 -8.84
C ALA A 460 24.42 22.77 -9.62
N VAL A 461 25.40 23.31 -8.88
CA VAL A 461 26.60 23.93 -9.47
C VAL A 461 27.46 22.91 -10.19
N GLU A 462 27.49 21.68 -9.69
CA GLU A 462 28.25 20.57 -10.25
C GLU A 462 27.48 19.26 -10.12
N VAL A 463 27.62 18.40 -11.13
CA VAL A 463 27.01 17.07 -11.16
C VAL A 463 27.69 16.17 -10.12
N PRO A 464 26.97 15.57 -9.16
CA PRO A 464 27.57 14.72 -8.13
C PRO A 464 28.42 13.59 -8.71
N LEU A 465 29.54 13.27 -8.04
CA LEU A 465 30.45 12.21 -8.49
C LEU A 465 29.79 10.82 -8.49
N GLY A 466 29.04 10.50 -7.44
CA GLY A 466 28.38 9.21 -7.24
C GLY A 466 29.32 8.06 -6.85
N GLU A 467 30.63 8.28 -6.89
CA GLU A 467 31.71 7.36 -6.53
C GLU A 467 32.71 8.04 -5.57
N GLU A 468 33.57 7.27 -4.91
CA GLU A 468 34.58 7.80 -3.95
C GLU A 468 35.66 8.65 -4.63
N ALA A 469 36.02 8.30 -5.87
CA ALA A 469 37.02 9.02 -6.66
C ALA A 469 36.69 8.94 -8.15
N GLU A 470 37.02 9.99 -8.88
CA GLU A 470 36.93 9.99 -10.33
C GLU A 470 38.13 9.23 -10.92
N ARG A 471 37.86 8.07 -11.53
CA ARG A 471 38.88 7.21 -12.15
C ARG A 471 38.32 6.58 -13.41
N TYR A 472 39.16 6.43 -14.42
CA TYR A 472 38.79 5.79 -15.68
C TYR A 472 39.86 4.79 -16.11
N ARG A 473 39.39 3.76 -16.81
CA ARG A 473 40.21 2.81 -17.54
C ARG A 473 39.89 2.92 -19.03
N ALA A 474 40.89 3.19 -19.84
CA ALA A 474 40.83 3.14 -21.29
C ALA A 474 41.59 1.92 -21.80
N VAL A 475 40.94 1.10 -22.62
CA VAL A 475 41.55 0.00 -23.37
C VAL A 475 41.58 0.41 -24.83
N ILE A 476 42.76 0.36 -25.44
CA ILE A 476 42.98 0.70 -26.84
C ILE A 476 43.43 -0.55 -27.57
N ASP A 477 42.68 -0.94 -28.60
CA ASP A 477 43.06 -1.99 -29.57
C ASP A 477 43.55 -1.32 -30.86
N ASP A 478 44.73 -1.69 -31.34
CA ASP A 478 45.35 -1.09 -32.53
C ASP A 478 44.77 -1.57 -33.88
N GLY A 479 43.70 -2.37 -33.85
CA GLY A 479 43.07 -2.98 -35.02
C GLY A 479 43.84 -4.18 -35.59
N THR A 480 45.01 -4.51 -35.03
CA THR A 480 45.83 -5.66 -35.40
C THR A 480 45.85 -6.74 -34.31
N GLY A 481 45.15 -6.50 -33.20
CA GLY A 481 45.03 -7.39 -32.05
C GLY A 481 45.96 -7.04 -30.88
N THR A 482 46.72 -5.93 -30.95
CA THR A 482 47.50 -5.45 -29.81
C THR A 482 46.65 -4.52 -28.96
N THR A 483 46.46 -4.90 -27.69
CA THR A 483 45.70 -4.09 -26.72
C THR A 483 46.60 -3.45 -25.68
N ALA A 484 46.37 -2.17 -25.36
CA ALA A 484 47.02 -1.48 -24.24
C ALA A 484 45.99 -0.86 -23.29
N VAL A 485 46.30 -0.90 -21.99
CA VAL A 485 45.45 -0.36 -20.92
C VAL A 485 46.10 0.90 -20.34
N PHE A 486 45.29 1.93 -20.17
CA PHE A 486 45.64 3.22 -19.57
C PHE A 486 44.64 3.56 -18.46
N GLU A 487 45.13 4.17 -17.38
CA GLU A 487 44.29 4.63 -16.27
C GLU A 487 44.53 6.12 -16.01
N THR A 488 43.48 6.84 -15.64
CA THR A 488 43.52 8.30 -15.40
C THR A 488 42.53 8.70 -14.30
N ALA A 489 42.81 9.80 -13.61
CA ALA A 489 41.91 10.43 -12.64
C ALA A 489 41.14 11.62 -13.23
N GLU A 490 41.27 11.84 -14.55
CA GLU A 490 40.61 12.92 -15.27
C GLU A 490 39.82 12.33 -16.45
N PRO A 491 38.79 13.02 -16.98
CA PRO A 491 38.02 12.54 -18.12
C PRO A 491 38.75 12.70 -19.47
N ARG A 492 40.08 12.57 -19.45
CA ARG A 492 40.99 12.65 -20.60
C ARG A 492 42.26 11.85 -20.37
N ILE A 493 42.87 11.41 -21.46
CA ILE A 493 44.20 10.78 -21.50
C ILE A 493 44.98 11.37 -22.67
N ALA A 494 46.20 11.85 -22.40
CA ALA A 494 47.16 12.22 -23.44
C ALA A 494 48.20 11.10 -23.59
N ILE A 495 48.34 10.57 -24.80
CA ILE A 495 49.28 9.49 -25.13
C ILE A 495 50.29 10.01 -26.13
N SER A 496 51.55 10.09 -25.70
CA SER A 496 52.64 10.57 -26.54
C SER A 496 52.88 9.63 -27.74
N ALA A 497 53.50 10.15 -28.81
CA ALA A 497 53.85 9.33 -29.97
C ALA A 497 54.82 8.19 -29.61
N SER A 498 55.77 8.44 -28.70
CA SER A 498 56.73 7.43 -28.23
C SER A 498 56.06 6.34 -27.42
N GLU A 499 55.08 6.68 -26.57
CA GLU A 499 54.31 5.69 -25.82
C GLU A 499 53.44 4.83 -26.74
N GLN A 500 52.78 5.43 -27.73
CA GLN A 500 52.06 4.67 -28.76
C GLN A 500 52.99 3.69 -29.48
N ALA A 501 54.15 4.17 -29.96
CA ALA A 501 55.12 3.33 -30.65
C ALA A 501 55.65 2.19 -29.76
N ALA A 502 55.87 2.45 -28.47
CA ALA A 502 56.31 1.43 -27.53
C ALA A 502 55.24 0.36 -27.25
N ARG A 503 53.95 0.73 -27.25
CA ARG A 503 52.83 -0.18 -26.95
C ARG A 503 52.35 -0.97 -28.17
N PHE A 504 52.36 -0.35 -29.35
CA PHE A 504 51.74 -0.89 -30.57
C PHE A 504 52.75 -1.14 -31.70
N GLY A 505 54.05 -0.92 -31.47
CA GLY A 505 55.08 -1.03 -32.51
C GLY A 505 55.07 0.08 -33.56
N GLY A 506 54.21 1.09 -33.40
CA GLY A 506 54.07 2.24 -34.29
C GLY A 506 52.93 3.16 -33.87
N LEU A 507 52.52 4.06 -34.77
CA LEU A 507 51.33 4.88 -34.60
C LEU A 507 50.17 4.19 -35.34
N PRO A 508 49.17 3.64 -34.64
CA PRO A 508 48.03 3.02 -35.29
C PRO A 508 47.29 4.02 -36.19
N ALA A 509 46.98 3.62 -37.42
CA ALA A 509 46.20 4.43 -38.35
C ALA A 509 44.71 4.41 -37.98
N VAL A 510 44.22 3.27 -37.49
CA VAL A 510 42.88 3.08 -36.96
C VAL A 510 43.02 2.32 -35.65
N PHE A 511 42.25 2.69 -34.63
CA PHE A 511 42.24 2.00 -33.35
C PHE A 511 40.84 2.09 -32.72
N GLU A 512 40.48 1.08 -31.94
CA GLU A 512 39.27 1.06 -31.13
C GLU A 512 39.61 1.45 -29.69
N VAL A 513 38.84 2.37 -29.13
CA VAL A 513 38.97 2.79 -27.73
C VAL A 513 37.72 2.36 -26.98
N SER A 514 37.92 1.68 -25.85
CA SER A 514 36.90 1.39 -24.85
C SER A 514 37.22 2.13 -23.55
N VAL A 515 36.34 3.01 -23.08
CA VAL A 515 36.53 3.75 -21.82
C VAL A 515 35.43 3.44 -20.82
N ALA A 516 35.79 3.11 -19.58
CA ALA A 516 34.85 2.93 -18.48
C ALA A 516 35.29 3.71 -17.24
N GLN A 517 34.32 4.25 -16.49
CA GLN A 517 34.58 4.76 -15.15
C GLN A 517 34.81 3.58 -14.19
N VAL A 518 35.73 3.74 -13.25
CA VAL A 518 36.12 2.70 -12.29
C VAL A 518 35.59 3.05 -10.91
N SER A 519 34.84 2.13 -10.31
CA SER A 519 34.41 2.18 -8.91
C SER A 519 35.26 1.24 -8.07
N PRO A 520 35.61 1.59 -6.81
CA PRO A 520 36.23 0.65 -5.87
C PRO A 520 35.34 -0.58 -5.57
N VAL A 521 34.02 -0.43 -5.63
CA VAL A 521 33.06 -1.50 -5.29
C VAL A 521 32.88 -2.48 -6.45
N TRP A 522 32.78 -1.97 -7.68
CA TRP A 522 32.48 -2.78 -8.87
C TRP A 522 33.70 -3.07 -9.75
N GLY A 523 34.67 -2.16 -9.78
CA GLY A 523 35.70 -2.10 -10.82
C GLY A 523 35.23 -1.27 -12.02
N ALA A 524 35.67 -1.64 -13.22
CA ALA A 524 35.31 -0.95 -14.45
C ALA A 524 33.81 -1.12 -14.77
N GLY A 525 33.11 0.00 -14.95
CA GLY A 525 31.70 0.04 -15.31
C GLY A 525 31.42 -0.34 -16.76
N THR A 526 30.23 0.03 -17.25
CA THR A 526 29.87 -0.20 -18.66
C THR A 526 30.78 0.64 -19.57
N PRO A 527 31.45 0.04 -20.58
CA PRO A 527 32.37 0.80 -21.42
C PRO A 527 31.67 1.57 -22.53
N ARG A 528 32.16 2.77 -22.83
CA ARG A 528 31.90 3.46 -24.10
C ARG A 528 32.93 3.04 -25.13
N ARG A 529 32.49 2.58 -26.30
CA ARG A 529 33.39 2.25 -27.41
C ARG A 529 33.30 3.26 -28.55
N ALA A 530 34.44 3.53 -29.18
CA ALA A 530 34.51 4.28 -30.43
C ALA A 530 35.74 3.87 -31.23
N THR A 531 35.61 3.82 -32.55
CA THR A 531 36.73 3.64 -33.47
C THR A 531 37.18 4.99 -33.99
N PHE A 532 38.48 5.26 -33.95
CA PHE A 532 39.06 6.49 -34.47
C PHE A 532 40.05 6.18 -35.59
N SER A 533 40.08 7.04 -36.60
CA SER A 533 41.06 7.01 -37.67
C SER A 533 41.91 8.27 -37.60
N ARG A 534 43.23 8.08 -37.62
CA ARG A 534 44.19 9.18 -37.70
C ARG A 534 44.02 9.88 -39.06
N PRO A 535 43.96 11.23 -39.10
CA PRO A 535 43.93 11.97 -40.36
C PRO A 535 45.16 11.64 -41.20
N SER A 536 44.93 11.46 -42.51
CA SER A 536 45.95 11.20 -43.52
C SER A 536 46.90 12.38 -43.72
#